data_AF-A0A7C1MUG9-F1
#
_entry.id   AF-A0A7C1MUG9-F1
#
_cell.length_a   1.000
_cell.length_b   1.000
_cell.length_c   1.000
_cell.angle_alpha   90.00
_cell.angle_beta   90.00
_cell.angle_gamma   90.00
#
_symmetry.space_group_name_H-M   'P 1'
#
loop_
_entity.id
_entity.type
_entity.pdbx_description
1 polymer ?
#
loop_
_entity_poly.entity_id
_entity_poly.type
_entity_poly.pdbx_seq_one_letter_code
_entity_poly.pdbx_strand_id
1 'polypeptide(L)'
;NALYNLRFYQGTGIVFEALSTIGALGTFALALIILSFISMSVYLLARDKEKNKIYSLGLLAATFIVLANIIIGRAEGSIMLIGALVGTLTLAVLLKESGSEENYFKFTLKASPKFALTLAFIFMVISAGVVFLFIFVGKAYTADIYAGLAVRESQVTEEGSINKLNRAIGIFNKEGRYYSRLGQEYMVLANNEILKGEEERDLNVIQQYLNNSIASSKRGADLMKNDAQSTEVLAQIYENAGLYVADALKLSEETYRRALELEPNNPNFYVKIGQIKMSQAASVGASSEGGADKENEQKRLVEEAKGLFEESISKKENFAPGHFNLALAQNSLGETDEAIENMSKAFSLDRSSINYAFNLGRLYQARGNDDDNEKAEILFREILKVNDEEINTIFNLGLLLEEIGKRDEAIAEYKKALDLIPDDQEETRERIEKMISNVERGIKNTPENVIESSEEQFPQESLEEEEQVSPTEDELISPTESGSIEDLSQPVE
;
A
#
# COMPACT_ATOMS: atom_id res chain seq x y z
N ASN A 1 7.09 14.95 -0.36
CA ASN A 1 8.37 14.22 -0.58
C ASN A 1 8.05 12.77 -0.97
N ALA A 2 7.96 12.48 -2.28
CA ALA A 2 7.43 11.22 -2.83
C ALA A 2 8.31 9.98 -2.56
N LEU A 3 9.56 10.18 -2.12
CA LEU A 3 10.53 9.10 -1.91
C LEU A 3 10.47 8.49 -0.51
N TYR A 4 9.67 9.02 0.40
CA TYR A 4 9.66 8.56 1.80
C TYR A 4 9.03 7.17 1.99
N ASN A 5 8.02 6.83 1.19
CA ASN A 5 7.42 5.49 1.19
C ASN A 5 8.25 4.49 0.36
N LEU A 6 9.39 4.94 -0.20
CA LEU A 6 10.28 4.07 -0.95
C LEU A 6 11.11 3.24 0.02
N ARG A 7 10.76 1.97 0.14
CA ARG A 7 11.58 0.99 0.85
C ARG A 7 12.70 0.50 -0.07
N PHE A 8 13.94 0.59 0.42
CA PHE A 8 15.08 -0.01 -0.25
C PHE A 8 15.23 -1.45 0.25
N TYR A 9 14.83 -2.42 -0.58
CA TYR A 9 14.86 -3.85 -0.23
C TYR A 9 16.25 -4.49 -0.31
N GLN A 10 17.22 -3.80 -0.89
CA GLN A 10 18.60 -4.26 -1.00
C GLN A 10 19.55 -3.06 -0.89
N GLY A 11 20.76 -3.31 -0.40
CA GLY A 11 21.78 -2.28 -0.31
C GLY A 11 22.18 -1.77 -1.68
N THR A 12 22.83 -0.60 -1.70
CA THR A 12 23.37 -0.05 -2.96
C THR A 12 24.47 -0.91 -3.54
N GLY A 13 25.14 -1.78 -2.77
CA GLY A 13 26.11 -2.75 -3.26
C GLY A 13 26.47 -3.81 -2.21
N ILE A 14 27.09 -4.91 -2.65
CA ILE A 14 27.27 -6.14 -1.83
C ILE A 14 27.99 -5.83 -0.51
N VAL A 15 29.01 -4.96 -0.54
CA VAL A 15 29.82 -4.67 0.64
C VAL A 15 29.00 -4.03 1.75
N PHE A 16 28.05 -3.16 1.40
CA PHE A 16 27.23 -2.44 2.38
C PHE A 16 26.18 -3.34 3.03
N GLU A 17 25.73 -4.41 2.35
CA GLU A 17 24.77 -5.37 2.89
C GLU A 17 25.41 -6.68 3.36
N ALA A 18 26.70 -6.92 3.10
CA ALA A 18 27.35 -8.19 3.41
C ALA A 18 27.20 -8.57 4.89
N LEU A 19 27.33 -7.59 5.80
CA LEU A 19 27.25 -7.85 7.23
C LEU A 19 25.87 -8.34 7.66
N SER A 20 24.81 -7.79 7.08
CA SER A 20 23.43 -8.18 7.37
C SER A 20 22.99 -9.43 6.60
N THR A 21 23.53 -9.67 5.41
CA THR A 21 23.09 -10.75 4.51
C THR A 21 23.89 -12.05 4.68
N ILE A 22 25.22 -11.97 4.74
CA ILE A 22 26.12 -13.12 4.86
C ILE A 22 26.84 -13.19 6.22
N GLY A 23 26.51 -12.27 7.14
CA GLY A 23 27.04 -12.22 8.49
C GLY A 23 28.51 -11.79 8.55
N ALA A 24 29.04 -11.71 9.78
CA ALA A 24 30.43 -11.28 9.99
C ALA A 24 31.46 -12.20 9.33
N LEU A 25 31.25 -13.52 9.40
CA LEU A 25 32.15 -14.50 8.77
C LEU A 25 32.11 -14.43 7.25
N GLY A 26 30.92 -14.34 6.65
CA GLY A 26 30.77 -14.20 5.21
C GLY A 26 31.36 -12.87 4.71
N THR A 27 31.13 -11.78 5.45
CA THR A 27 31.69 -10.46 5.14
C THR A 27 33.21 -10.48 5.17
N PHE A 28 33.80 -11.11 6.20
CA PHE A 28 35.24 -11.26 6.30
C PHE A 28 35.80 -12.12 5.16
N ALA A 29 35.13 -13.23 4.81
CA ALA A 29 35.53 -14.07 3.68
C ALA A 29 35.45 -13.30 2.35
N LEU A 30 34.39 -12.53 2.11
CA LEU A 30 34.25 -11.67 0.94
C LEU A 30 35.37 -10.62 0.86
N ALA A 31 35.65 -9.94 1.97
CA ALA A 31 36.74 -8.98 2.06
C ALA A 31 38.10 -9.65 1.77
N LEU A 32 38.35 -10.83 2.33
CA LEU A 32 39.56 -11.60 2.05
C LEU A 32 39.69 -11.98 0.58
N ILE A 33 38.60 -12.40 -0.08
CA ILE A 33 38.61 -12.73 -1.51
C ILE A 33 39.00 -11.50 -2.34
N ILE A 34 38.34 -10.36 -2.09
CA ILE A 34 38.58 -9.12 -2.81
C ILE A 34 40.03 -8.63 -2.59
N LEU A 35 40.48 -8.58 -1.34
CA LEU A 35 41.83 -8.14 -0.98
C LEU A 35 42.90 -9.08 -1.53
N SER A 36 42.67 -10.39 -1.49
CA SER A 36 43.60 -11.38 -2.05
C SER A 36 43.70 -11.25 -3.57
N PHE A 37 42.57 -11.05 -4.25
CA PHE A 37 42.56 -10.82 -5.70
C PHE A 37 43.35 -9.56 -6.06
N ILE A 38 43.10 -8.44 -5.37
CA ILE A 38 43.82 -7.18 -5.61
C ILE A 38 45.32 -7.34 -5.33
N SER A 39 45.68 -7.89 -4.17
CA SER A 39 47.07 -8.09 -3.75
C SER A 39 47.83 -8.98 -4.73
N MET A 40 47.25 -10.13 -5.10
CA MET A 40 47.83 -11.05 -6.08
C MET A 40 47.98 -10.37 -7.44
N SER A 41 46.96 -9.62 -7.87
CA SER A 41 47.00 -8.96 -9.18
C SER A 41 48.11 -7.90 -9.25
N VAL A 42 48.25 -7.07 -8.21
CA VAL A 42 49.32 -6.07 -8.11
C VAL A 42 50.70 -6.76 -8.07
N TYR A 43 50.84 -7.82 -7.27
CA TYR A 43 52.09 -8.58 -7.19
C TYR A 43 52.51 -9.16 -8.55
N LEU A 44 51.60 -9.84 -9.26
CA LEU A 44 51.87 -10.42 -10.57
C LEU A 44 52.14 -9.34 -11.63
N LEU A 45 51.42 -8.21 -11.57
CA LEU A 45 51.66 -7.08 -12.46
C LEU A 45 53.02 -6.40 -12.21
N ALA A 46 53.54 -6.42 -10.98
CA ALA A 46 54.85 -5.85 -10.66
C ALA A 46 56.04 -6.73 -11.08
N ARG A 47 55.81 -8.03 -11.34
CA ARG A 47 56.83 -9.02 -11.65
C ARG A 47 57.16 -9.08 -13.14
N ASP A 48 58.43 -9.18 -13.51
CA ASP A 48 58.90 -9.25 -14.90
C ASP A 48 58.46 -8.02 -15.74
N LYS A 49 59.19 -6.90 -15.58
CA LYS A 49 58.85 -5.59 -16.16
C LYS A 49 59.15 -5.49 -17.66
N GLU A 50 59.85 -6.46 -18.24
CA GLU A 50 60.27 -6.42 -19.65
C GLU A 50 59.21 -6.99 -20.61
N LYS A 51 58.23 -7.74 -20.11
CA LYS A 51 57.12 -8.24 -20.91
C LYS A 51 56.06 -7.18 -21.17
N ASN A 52 55.45 -7.23 -22.35
CA ASN A 52 54.29 -6.41 -22.68
C ASN A 52 53.08 -6.88 -21.86
N LYS A 53 52.46 -5.94 -21.12
CA LYS A 53 51.35 -6.18 -20.19
C LYS A 53 50.03 -5.55 -20.62
N ILE A 54 49.89 -5.18 -21.89
CA ILE A 54 48.71 -4.44 -22.34
C ILE A 54 47.41 -5.21 -22.10
N TYR A 55 47.41 -6.54 -22.21
CA TYR A 55 46.25 -7.38 -21.94
C TYR A 55 45.95 -7.49 -20.46
N SER A 56 46.96 -7.73 -19.60
CA SER A 56 46.75 -7.75 -18.15
C SER A 56 46.30 -6.39 -17.62
N LEU A 57 46.85 -5.27 -18.10
CA LEU A 57 46.40 -3.92 -17.76
C LEU A 57 44.93 -3.67 -18.15
N GLY A 58 44.55 -4.03 -19.39
CA GLY A 58 43.17 -3.86 -19.86
C GLY A 58 42.17 -4.71 -19.10
N LEU A 59 42.47 -5.99 -18.87
CA LEU A 59 41.62 -6.92 -18.13
C LEU A 59 41.53 -6.57 -16.64
N LEU A 60 42.63 -6.10 -16.04
CA LEU A 60 42.63 -5.61 -14.66
C LEU A 60 41.76 -4.36 -14.50
N ALA A 61 41.86 -3.41 -15.44
CA ALA A 61 41.01 -2.22 -15.45
C ALA A 61 39.53 -2.61 -15.58
N ALA A 62 39.18 -3.52 -16.50
CA ALA A 62 37.82 -4.03 -16.65
C ALA A 62 37.32 -4.71 -15.36
N THR A 63 38.15 -5.55 -14.73
CA THR A 63 37.80 -6.22 -13.47
C THR A 63 37.57 -5.21 -12.35
N PHE A 64 38.40 -4.18 -12.22
CA PHE A 64 38.22 -3.14 -11.20
C PHE A 64 36.99 -2.28 -11.45
N ILE A 65 36.62 -2.01 -12.70
CA ILE A 65 35.34 -1.34 -13.01
C ILE A 65 34.16 -2.20 -12.55
N VAL A 66 34.17 -3.50 -12.85
CA VAL A 66 33.09 -4.40 -12.42
C VAL A 66 33.07 -4.55 -10.90
N LEU A 67 34.23 -4.67 -10.25
CA LEU A 67 34.34 -4.75 -8.79
C LEU A 67 33.85 -3.46 -8.12
N ALA A 68 34.22 -2.29 -8.65
CA ALA A 68 33.69 -1.02 -8.18
C ALA A 68 32.17 -0.93 -8.36
N ASN A 69 31.64 -1.42 -9.47
CA ASN A 69 30.20 -1.48 -9.70
C ASN A 69 29.51 -2.44 -8.71
N ILE A 70 30.08 -3.59 -8.39
CA ILE A 70 29.53 -4.53 -7.39
C ILE A 70 29.56 -3.93 -5.96
N ILE A 71 30.55 -3.10 -5.66
CA ILE A 71 30.70 -2.45 -4.36
C ILE A 71 29.73 -1.27 -4.19
N ILE A 72 29.61 -0.44 -5.22
CA ILE A 72 28.90 0.86 -5.15
C ILE A 72 27.48 0.76 -5.72
N GLY A 73 27.30 -0.06 -6.75
CA GLY A 73 26.09 -0.22 -7.53
C GLY A 73 25.36 -1.53 -7.23
N ARG A 74 24.07 -1.54 -7.59
CA ARG A 74 23.16 -2.63 -7.27
C ARG A 74 23.74 -3.93 -7.78
N ALA A 75 23.83 -4.90 -6.88
CA ALA A 75 24.46 -6.17 -7.15
C ALA A 75 23.54 -7.07 -7.99
N GLU A 76 23.61 -6.96 -9.31
CA GLU A 76 22.86 -7.84 -10.20
C GLU A 76 23.62 -9.14 -10.48
N GLY A 77 22.92 -10.28 -10.42
CA GLY A 77 23.54 -11.60 -10.62
C GLY A 77 24.25 -11.72 -11.98
N SER A 78 23.74 -11.08 -13.03
CA SER A 78 24.37 -11.00 -14.35
C SER A 78 25.74 -10.30 -14.29
N ILE A 79 25.81 -9.15 -13.62
CA ILE A 79 27.05 -8.37 -13.45
C ILE A 79 28.05 -9.13 -12.59
N MET A 80 27.60 -9.81 -11.53
CA MET A 80 28.47 -10.67 -10.71
C MET A 80 29.08 -11.81 -11.53
N LEU A 81 28.29 -12.48 -12.36
CA LEU A 81 28.75 -13.56 -13.23
C LEU A 81 29.78 -13.07 -14.25
N ILE A 82 29.50 -11.94 -14.90
CA ILE A 82 30.45 -11.30 -15.83
C ILE A 82 31.73 -10.91 -15.07
N GLY A 83 31.61 -10.33 -13.89
CA GLY A 83 32.75 -9.96 -13.04
C GLY A 83 33.62 -11.14 -12.65
N ALA A 84 33.02 -12.27 -12.27
CA ALA A 84 33.74 -13.49 -11.95
C ALA A 84 34.48 -14.06 -13.17
N LEU A 85 33.84 -14.06 -14.35
CA LEU A 85 34.47 -14.51 -15.60
C LEU A 85 35.65 -13.62 -15.99
N VAL A 86 35.46 -12.30 -15.98
CA VAL A 86 36.50 -11.34 -16.33
C VAL A 86 37.64 -11.37 -15.31
N GLY A 87 37.34 -11.47 -14.01
CA GLY A 87 38.35 -11.60 -12.96
C GLY A 87 39.17 -12.89 -13.08
N THR A 88 38.52 -14.00 -13.42
CA THR A 88 39.20 -15.29 -13.66
C THR A 88 40.14 -15.20 -14.86
N LEU A 89 39.65 -14.64 -15.98
CA LEU A 89 40.46 -14.42 -17.17
C LEU A 89 41.64 -13.48 -16.89
N THR A 90 41.42 -12.42 -16.10
CA THR A 90 42.45 -11.48 -15.68
C THR A 90 43.57 -12.17 -14.93
N LEU A 91 43.22 -13.02 -13.95
CA LEU A 91 44.21 -13.75 -13.16
C LEU A 91 45.00 -14.74 -14.04
N ALA A 92 44.34 -15.42 -14.97
CA ALA A 92 44.98 -16.34 -15.91
C ALA A 92 46.02 -15.62 -16.80
N VAL A 93 45.68 -14.44 -17.33
CA VAL A 93 46.60 -13.63 -18.14
C VAL A 93 47.73 -13.06 -17.30
N LEU A 94 47.46 -12.59 -16.08
CA LEU A 94 48.49 -12.11 -15.15
C LEU A 94 49.51 -13.19 -14.77
N LEU A 95 49.04 -14.42 -14.51
CA LEU A 95 49.92 -15.56 -14.23
C LEU A 95 50.83 -15.85 -15.42
N LYS A 96 50.26 -15.88 -16.63
CA LYS A 96 51.00 -16.09 -17.89
C LYS A 96 52.05 -15.01 -18.14
N GLU A 97 51.64 -13.74 -18.10
CA GLU A 97 52.51 -12.62 -18.41
C GLU A 97 53.58 -12.40 -17.32
N SER A 98 53.30 -12.68 -16.06
CA SER A 98 54.29 -12.54 -14.98
C SER A 98 55.42 -13.59 -15.01
N GLY A 99 55.31 -14.61 -15.87
CA GLY A 99 56.22 -15.76 -15.86
C GLY A 99 56.18 -16.54 -14.53
N SER A 100 55.14 -16.32 -13.72
CA SER A 100 54.84 -17.09 -12.50
C SER A 100 54.05 -18.35 -12.81
N GLU A 101 53.93 -18.71 -14.09
CA GLU A 101 53.55 -20.04 -14.54
C GLU A 101 54.53 -21.03 -13.90
N GLU A 102 54.17 -21.61 -12.76
CA GLU A 102 54.98 -22.67 -12.19
C GLU A 102 54.90 -23.89 -13.11
N ASN A 103 55.99 -24.11 -13.86
CA ASN A 103 56.22 -25.35 -14.61
C ASN A 103 56.34 -26.61 -13.69
N TYR A 104 56.09 -26.48 -12.39
CA TYR A 104 56.02 -27.57 -11.42
C TYR A 104 54.68 -28.32 -11.42
N PHE A 105 53.62 -27.77 -12.03
CA PHE A 105 52.42 -28.54 -12.34
C PHE A 105 52.68 -29.45 -13.55
N LYS A 106 53.59 -30.42 -13.39
CA LYS A 106 53.48 -31.66 -14.15
C LYS A 106 52.20 -32.32 -13.67
N PHE A 107 51.09 -32.06 -14.36
CA PHE A 107 49.81 -32.74 -14.17
C PHE A 107 49.99 -34.21 -14.57
N THR A 108 50.65 -34.97 -13.71
CA THR A 108 50.81 -36.39 -13.90
C THR A 108 49.56 -37.03 -13.31
N LEU A 109 48.74 -37.65 -14.16
CA LEU A 109 47.68 -38.54 -13.71
C LEU A 109 48.22 -39.75 -12.94
N LYS A 110 49.56 -39.94 -12.90
CA LYS A 110 50.26 -40.81 -11.94
C LYS A 110 50.46 -40.11 -10.58
N ALA A 111 49.45 -39.41 -10.09
CA ALA A 111 49.49 -38.78 -8.78
C ALA A 111 49.50 -39.87 -7.70
N SER A 112 50.19 -39.65 -6.58
CA SER A 112 50.09 -40.59 -5.45
C SER A 112 48.62 -40.73 -5.03
N PRO A 113 48.18 -41.88 -4.49
CA PRO A 113 46.77 -42.10 -4.12
C PRO A 113 46.16 -40.97 -3.27
N LYS A 114 46.98 -40.29 -2.45
CA LYS A 114 46.58 -39.13 -1.64
C LYS A 114 46.18 -37.92 -2.49
N PHE A 115 46.94 -37.59 -3.53
CA PHE A 115 46.61 -36.46 -4.43
C PHE A 115 45.35 -36.73 -5.25
N ALA A 116 45.20 -37.95 -5.77
CA ALA A 116 43.98 -38.34 -6.49
C ALA A 116 42.74 -38.24 -5.58
N LEU A 117 42.86 -38.66 -4.31
CA LEU A 117 41.80 -38.55 -3.32
C LEU A 117 41.45 -37.08 -3.01
N THR A 118 42.46 -36.23 -2.77
CA THR A 118 42.24 -34.80 -2.51
C THR A 118 41.58 -34.11 -3.70
N LEU A 119 42.03 -34.40 -4.93
CA LEU A 119 41.44 -33.82 -6.14
C LEU A 119 40.01 -34.30 -6.35
N ALA A 120 39.73 -35.58 -6.15
CA ALA A 120 38.38 -36.14 -6.22
C ALA A 120 37.46 -35.49 -5.17
N PHE A 121 37.95 -35.26 -3.95
CA PHE A 121 37.20 -34.58 -2.89
C PHE A 121 36.89 -33.12 -3.27
N ILE A 122 37.88 -32.36 -3.72
CA ILE A 122 37.68 -30.97 -4.17
C ILE A 122 36.67 -30.92 -5.32
N PHE A 123 36.85 -31.79 -6.32
CA PHE A 123 35.94 -31.87 -7.46
C PHE A 123 34.51 -32.22 -7.03
N MET A 124 34.33 -33.15 -6.09
CA MET A 124 33.03 -33.52 -5.54
C MET A 124 32.37 -32.35 -4.82
N VAL A 125 33.10 -31.64 -3.95
CA VAL A 125 32.57 -30.49 -3.20
C VAL A 125 32.18 -29.35 -4.16
N ILE A 126 33.04 -29.03 -5.13
CA ILE A 126 32.74 -28.00 -6.14
C ILE A 126 31.52 -28.42 -6.98
N SER A 127 31.48 -29.67 -7.44
CA SER A 127 30.36 -30.17 -8.25
C SER A 127 29.05 -30.14 -7.47
N ALA A 128 29.07 -30.54 -6.19
CA ALA A 128 27.90 -30.46 -5.32
C ALA A 128 27.45 -29.00 -5.13
N GLY A 129 28.39 -28.08 -4.91
CA GLY A 129 28.10 -26.64 -4.80
C GLY A 129 27.53 -26.04 -6.09
N VAL A 130 28.07 -26.43 -7.25
CA VAL A 130 27.57 -26.00 -8.57
C VAL A 130 26.16 -26.55 -8.81
N VAL A 131 25.93 -27.84 -8.57
CA VAL A 131 24.60 -28.47 -8.70
C VAL A 131 23.60 -27.78 -7.77
N PHE A 132 23.99 -27.52 -6.52
CA PHE A 132 23.18 -26.76 -5.57
C PHE A 132 22.86 -25.37 -6.10
N LEU A 133 23.86 -24.62 -6.56
CA LEU A 133 23.67 -23.27 -7.11
C LEU A 133 22.72 -23.29 -8.31
N PHE A 134 22.93 -24.15 -9.30
CA PHE A 134 22.07 -24.24 -10.48
C PHE A 134 20.63 -24.64 -10.13
N ILE A 135 20.43 -25.56 -9.18
CA ILE A 135 19.08 -25.98 -8.80
C ILE A 135 18.38 -24.88 -8.00
N PHE A 136 19.00 -24.32 -6.97
CA PHE A 136 18.34 -23.36 -6.08
C PHE A 136 18.25 -21.96 -6.70
N VAL A 137 19.35 -21.42 -7.23
CA VAL A 137 19.35 -20.11 -7.90
C VAL A 137 18.57 -20.18 -9.20
N GLY A 138 18.70 -21.27 -9.97
CA GLY A 138 17.92 -21.45 -11.20
C GLY A 138 16.42 -21.50 -10.94
N LYS A 139 15.98 -22.17 -9.86
CA LYS A 139 14.57 -22.15 -9.44
C LYS A 139 14.11 -20.75 -9.05
N ALA A 140 14.84 -20.07 -8.17
CA ALA A 140 14.49 -18.72 -7.73
C ALA A 140 14.42 -17.74 -8.93
N TYR A 141 15.43 -17.76 -9.80
CA TYR A 141 15.47 -16.94 -11.01
C TYR A 141 14.29 -17.24 -11.96
N THR A 142 13.97 -18.52 -12.17
CA THR A 142 12.82 -18.89 -13.01
C THR A 142 11.51 -18.44 -12.39
N ALA A 143 11.35 -18.58 -11.06
CA ALA A 143 10.18 -18.09 -10.35
C ALA A 143 10.05 -16.56 -10.46
N ASP A 144 11.14 -15.81 -10.29
CA ASP A 144 11.17 -14.35 -10.46
C ASP A 144 10.78 -13.92 -11.87
N ILE A 145 11.15 -14.68 -12.91
CA ILE A 145 10.68 -14.42 -14.27
C ILE A 145 9.16 -14.53 -14.33
N TYR A 146 8.56 -15.61 -13.81
CA TYR A 146 7.10 -15.76 -13.83
C TYR A 146 6.39 -14.68 -13.02
N ALA A 147 6.89 -14.34 -11.83
CA ALA A 147 6.35 -13.25 -11.02
C ALA A 147 6.48 -11.90 -11.74
N GLY A 148 7.62 -11.64 -12.38
CA GLY A 148 7.85 -10.43 -13.18
C GLY A 148 6.96 -10.36 -14.42
N LEU A 149 6.63 -11.49 -15.05
CA LEU A 149 5.67 -11.55 -16.15
C LEU A 149 4.25 -11.25 -15.66
N ALA A 150 3.85 -11.75 -14.48
CA ALA A 150 2.54 -11.45 -13.90
C ALA A 150 2.34 -9.94 -13.68
N VAL A 151 3.36 -9.24 -13.16
CA VAL A 151 3.31 -7.79 -12.91
C VAL A 151 3.19 -6.97 -14.20
N ARG A 152 3.59 -7.52 -15.34
CA ARG A 152 3.53 -6.85 -16.65
C ARG A 152 2.21 -7.06 -17.38
N GLU A 153 1.32 -7.91 -16.86
CA GLU A 153 -0.02 -8.07 -17.42
C GLU A 153 -0.80 -6.76 -17.28
N SER A 154 -1.54 -6.39 -18.33
CA SER A 154 -2.35 -5.17 -18.32
C SER A 154 -3.57 -5.27 -17.41
N GLN A 155 -4.06 -6.49 -17.20
CA GLN A 155 -5.24 -6.78 -16.38
C GLN A 155 -4.99 -8.01 -15.52
N VAL A 156 -5.53 -7.96 -14.30
CA VAL A 156 -5.51 -9.10 -13.39
C VAL A 156 -6.59 -10.09 -13.82
N THR A 157 -6.19 -11.33 -14.09
CA THR A 157 -7.08 -12.44 -14.50
C THR A 157 -6.57 -13.75 -13.94
N GLU A 158 -7.46 -14.74 -13.78
CA GLU A 158 -7.10 -16.08 -13.30
C GLU A 158 -6.11 -16.79 -14.23
N GLU A 159 -6.38 -16.77 -15.53
CA GLU A 159 -5.52 -17.39 -16.56
C GLU A 159 -4.23 -16.59 -16.82
N GLY A 160 -4.25 -15.28 -16.53
CA GLY A 160 -3.15 -14.36 -16.78
C GLY A 160 -2.16 -14.28 -15.63
N SER A 161 -2.33 -13.29 -14.75
CA SER A 161 -1.36 -12.94 -13.71
C SER A 161 -1.37 -13.93 -12.53
N ILE A 162 -2.57 -14.38 -12.11
CA ILE A 162 -2.74 -15.37 -11.04
C ILE A 162 -2.06 -16.69 -11.39
N ASN A 163 -2.28 -17.23 -12.59
CA ASN A 163 -1.63 -18.47 -13.04
C ASN A 163 -0.09 -18.36 -13.02
N LYS A 164 0.45 -17.22 -13.46
CA LYS A 164 1.90 -16.96 -13.46
C LYS A 164 2.47 -16.87 -12.05
N LEU A 165 1.78 -16.22 -11.11
CA LEU A 165 2.19 -16.20 -9.70
C LEU A 165 2.11 -17.59 -9.06
N ASN A 166 1.06 -18.35 -9.32
CA ASN A 166 0.97 -19.74 -8.87
C ASN A 166 2.11 -20.60 -9.46
N ARG A 167 2.52 -20.34 -10.70
CA ARG A 167 3.68 -21.01 -11.31
C ARG A 167 4.98 -20.61 -10.62
N ALA A 168 5.18 -19.32 -10.31
CA ALA A 168 6.32 -18.85 -9.54
C ALA A 168 6.39 -19.53 -8.17
N ILE A 169 5.28 -19.55 -7.43
CA ILE A 169 5.16 -20.20 -6.12
C ILE A 169 5.45 -21.71 -6.22
N GLY A 170 4.93 -22.39 -7.25
CA GLY A 170 5.18 -23.81 -7.47
C GLY A 170 6.66 -24.14 -7.72
N ILE A 171 7.43 -23.19 -8.28
CA ILE A 171 8.87 -23.33 -8.52
C ILE A 171 9.68 -22.97 -7.26
N PHE A 172 9.32 -21.88 -6.59
CA PHE A 172 10.02 -21.38 -5.40
C PHE A 172 9.02 -20.85 -4.35
N ASN A 173 8.58 -21.75 -3.47
CA ASN A 173 7.54 -21.49 -2.45
C ASN A 173 8.04 -20.84 -1.15
N LYS A 174 9.30 -20.38 -1.12
CA LYS A 174 9.91 -19.76 0.06
C LYS A 174 9.92 -18.24 0.00
N GLU A 175 9.58 -17.67 -1.14
CA GLU A 175 9.53 -16.22 -1.33
C GLU A 175 8.14 -15.68 -0.99
N GLY A 176 8.03 -14.99 0.15
CA GLY A 176 6.76 -14.44 0.63
C GLY A 176 6.18 -13.37 -0.30
N ARG A 177 7.03 -12.63 -1.04
CA ARG A 177 6.56 -11.57 -1.95
C ARG A 177 5.64 -12.09 -3.05
N TYR A 178 5.82 -13.32 -3.53
CA TYR A 178 4.93 -13.91 -4.53
C TYR A 178 3.52 -14.10 -3.96
N TYR A 179 3.42 -14.52 -2.70
CA TYR A 179 2.16 -14.71 -2.00
C TYR A 179 1.48 -13.38 -1.66
N SER A 180 2.24 -12.38 -1.18
CA SER A 180 1.72 -11.03 -0.93
C SER A 180 1.15 -10.42 -2.22
N ARG A 181 1.86 -10.58 -3.34
CA ARG A 181 1.38 -10.12 -4.64
C ARG A 181 0.14 -10.88 -5.11
N LEU A 182 0.12 -12.21 -4.94
CA LEU A 182 -1.03 -13.03 -5.28
C LEU A 182 -2.27 -12.61 -4.49
N GLY A 183 -2.12 -12.32 -3.19
CA GLY A 183 -3.23 -11.86 -2.38
C GLY A 183 -3.77 -10.49 -2.82
N GLN A 184 -2.90 -9.55 -3.20
CA GLN A 184 -3.32 -8.28 -3.80
C GLN A 184 -4.10 -8.49 -5.11
N GLU A 185 -3.67 -9.41 -5.96
CA GLU A 185 -4.36 -9.68 -7.24
C GLU A 185 -5.73 -10.34 -7.03
N TYR A 186 -5.88 -11.24 -6.06
CA TYR A 186 -7.20 -11.73 -5.68
C TYR A 186 -8.10 -10.61 -5.13
N MET A 187 -7.57 -9.64 -4.38
CA MET A 187 -8.35 -8.48 -3.93
C MET A 187 -8.84 -7.63 -5.12
N VAL A 188 -8.01 -7.47 -6.15
CA VAL A 188 -8.42 -6.79 -7.39
C VAL A 188 -9.56 -7.54 -8.08
N LEU A 189 -9.49 -8.88 -8.16
CA LEU A 189 -10.58 -9.68 -8.74
C LEU A 189 -11.88 -9.56 -7.92
N ALA A 190 -11.79 -9.58 -6.59
CA ALA A 190 -12.94 -9.35 -5.72
C ALA A 190 -13.58 -7.98 -6.00
N ASN A 191 -12.76 -6.91 -6.04
CA ASN A 191 -13.25 -5.56 -6.31
C ASN A 191 -13.89 -5.43 -7.71
N ASN A 192 -13.30 -6.06 -8.73
CA ASN A 192 -13.88 -6.05 -10.08
C ASN A 192 -15.24 -6.75 -10.13
N GLU A 193 -15.40 -7.85 -9.39
CA GLU A 193 -16.68 -8.57 -9.28
C GLU A 193 -17.73 -7.72 -8.54
N ILE A 194 -17.33 -7.01 -7.47
CA ILE A 194 -18.19 -6.09 -6.72
C ILE A 194 -18.69 -4.95 -7.60
N LEU A 195 -17.86 -4.41 -8.48
CA LEU A 195 -18.22 -3.29 -9.35
C LEU A 195 -19.23 -3.65 -10.45
N LYS A 196 -19.54 -4.94 -10.65
CA LYS A 196 -20.63 -5.35 -11.55
C LYS A 196 -21.99 -4.93 -11.03
N GLY A 197 -22.93 -4.78 -11.96
CA GLY A 197 -24.35 -4.55 -11.63
C GLY A 197 -24.92 -5.68 -10.78
N GLU A 198 -25.95 -5.37 -10.00
CA GLU A 198 -26.52 -6.32 -9.01
C GLU A 198 -26.94 -7.66 -9.63
N GLU A 199 -27.44 -7.66 -10.86
CA GLU A 199 -27.86 -8.88 -11.57
C GLU A 199 -26.69 -9.76 -12.05
N GLU A 200 -25.51 -9.16 -12.30
CA GLU A 200 -24.33 -9.87 -12.80
C GLU A 200 -23.33 -10.27 -11.71
N ARG A 201 -23.48 -9.71 -10.51
CA ARG A 201 -22.57 -9.89 -9.38
C ARG A 201 -22.74 -11.26 -8.72
N ASP A 202 -21.66 -12.02 -8.61
CA ASP A 202 -21.66 -13.29 -7.86
C ASP A 202 -21.00 -13.15 -6.47
N LEU A 203 -21.82 -13.21 -5.42
CA LEU A 203 -21.37 -13.12 -4.03
C LEU A 203 -20.44 -14.27 -3.61
N ASN A 204 -20.61 -15.47 -4.18
CA ASN A 204 -19.74 -16.61 -3.86
C ASN A 204 -18.34 -16.40 -4.43
N VAL A 205 -18.26 -15.85 -5.64
CA VAL A 205 -16.99 -15.51 -6.30
C VAL A 205 -16.26 -14.42 -5.52
N ILE A 206 -16.97 -13.39 -5.07
CA ILE A 206 -16.40 -12.34 -4.20
C ILE A 206 -15.81 -12.97 -2.93
N GLN A 207 -16.57 -13.81 -2.22
CA GLN A 207 -16.10 -14.45 -0.99
C GLN A 207 -14.90 -15.36 -1.25
N GLN A 208 -14.89 -16.09 -2.35
CA GLN A 208 -13.77 -16.94 -2.75
C GLN A 208 -12.49 -16.11 -2.98
N TYR A 209 -12.58 -15.02 -3.72
CA TYR A 209 -11.45 -14.13 -3.97
C TYR A 209 -10.96 -13.45 -2.69
N LEU A 210 -11.86 -13.00 -1.81
CA LEU A 210 -11.48 -12.44 -0.50
C LEU A 210 -10.73 -13.47 0.36
N ASN A 211 -11.24 -14.70 0.44
CA ASN A 211 -10.60 -15.78 1.19
C ASN A 211 -9.20 -16.11 0.64
N ASN A 212 -9.07 -16.22 -0.68
CA ASN A 212 -7.79 -16.45 -1.35
C ASN A 212 -6.82 -15.28 -1.16
N SER A 213 -7.33 -14.05 -1.15
CA SER A 213 -6.57 -12.84 -0.90
C SER A 213 -5.94 -12.85 0.50
N ILE A 214 -6.77 -13.06 1.51
CA ILE A 214 -6.34 -13.11 2.92
C ILE A 214 -5.36 -14.27 3.14
N ALA A 215 -5.70 -15.48 2.67
CA ALA A 215 -4.87 -16.67 2.87
C ALA A 215 -3.48 -16.52 2.23
N SER A 216 -3.42 -16.00 1.00
CA SER A 216 -2.16 -15.77 0.30
C SER A 216 -1.32 -14.71 1.01
N SER A 217 -1.89 -13.56 1.35
CA SER A 217 -1.13 -12.49 2.00
C SER A 217 -0.67 -12.84 3.41
N LYS A 218 -1.48 -13.58 4.17
CA LYS A 218 -1.07 -14.15 5.46
C LYS A 218 0.12 -15.06 5.29
N ARG A 219 0.09 -15.96 4.29
CA ARG A 219 1.23 -16.83 3.97
C ARG A 219 2.48 -16.04 3.59
N GLY A 220 2.32 -14.96 2.84
CA GLY A 220 3.41 -14.04 2.49
C GLY A 220 4.08 -13.43 3.71
N ALA A 221 3.27 -12.85 4.62
CA ALA A 221 3.75 -12.28 5.88
C ALA A 221 4.40 -13.34 6.80
N ASP A 222 3.84 -14.55 6.88
CA ASP A 222 4.38 -15.65 7.69
C ASP A 222 5.77 -16.12 7.22
N LEU A 223 6.01 -16.11 5.90
CA LEU A 223 7.31 -16.43 5.32
C LEU A 223 8.34 -15.32 5.55
N MET A 224 7.88 -14.08 5.76
CA MET A 224 8.70 -12.88 5.88
C MET A 224 8.38 -12.10 7.17
N LYS A 225 8.44 -12.77 8.33
CA LYS A 225 7.98 -12.23 9.64
C LYS A 225 8.58 -10.90 10.11
N ASN A 226 9.72 -10.53 9.54
CA ASN A 226 10.45 -9.30 9.86
C ASN A 226 10.40 -8.28 8.70
N ASP A 227 9.61 -8.55 7.66
CA ASP A 227 9.40 -7.64 6.54
C ASP A 227 8.14 -6.80 6.78
N ALA A 228 8.36 -5.51 6.99
CA ALA A 228 7.27 -4.57 7.24
C ALA A 228 6.36 -4.42 6.02
N GLN A 229 6.88 -4.57 4.80
CA GLN A 229 6.07 -4.47 3.59
C GLN A 229 5.04 -5.60 3.51
N SER A 230 5.46 -6.86 3.68
CA SER A 230 4.55 -8.00 3.61
C SER A 230 3.49 -7.93 4.72
N THR A 231 3.88 -7.45 5.90
CA THR A 231 2.96 -7.18 7.01
C THR A 231 1.96 -6.07 6.65
N GLU A 232 2.41 -4.97 6.08
CA GLU A 232 1.56 -3.87 5.61
C GLU A 232 0.56 -4.33 4.54
N VAL A 233 1.00 -5.14 3.57
CA VAL A 233 0.10 -5.67 2.52
C VAL A 233 -1.03 -6.50 3.13
N LEU A 234 -0.73 -7.32 4.15
CA LEU A 234 -1.75 -8.06 4.88
C LEU A 234 -2.71 -7.10 5.61
N ALA A 235 -2.20 -6.06 6.27
CA ALA A 235 -3.02 -5.07 6.97
C ALA A 235 -3.98 -4.33 6.02
N GLN A 236 -3.50 -3.95 4.82
CA GLN A 236 -4.30 -3.32 3.77
C GLN A 236 -5.39 -4.27 3.24
N ILE A 237 -5.10 -5.56 3.13
CA ILE A 237 -6.10 -6.55 2.71
C ILE A 237 -7.20 -6.71 3.76
N TYR A 238 -6.84 -6.75 5.04
CA TYR A 238 -7.84 -6.70 6.11
C TYR A 238 -8.62 -5.39 6.14
N GLU A 239 -7.97 -4.25 5.87
CA GLU A 239 -8.64 -2.93 5.78
C GLU A 239 -9.72 -2.96 4.69
N ASN A 240 -9.37 -3.40 3.48
CA ASN A 240 -10.31 -3.51 2.35
C ASN A 240 -11.42 -4.54 2.61
N ALA A 241 -11.10 -5.64 3.30
CA ALA A 241 -12.09 -6.64 3.70
C ALA A 241 -13.04 -6.13 4.80
N GLY A 242 -12.68 -5.06 5.51
CA GLY A 242 -13.49 -4.43 6.57
C GLY A 242 -14.85 -3.92 6.13
N LEU A 243 -15.04 -3.69 4.83
CA LEU A 243 -16.35 -3.36 4.25
C LEU A 243 -17.34 -4.54 4.27
N TYR A 244 -16.84 -5.76 4.42
CA TYR A 244 -17.62 -6.99 4.26
C TYR A 244 -17.56 -7.89 5.50
N VAL A 245 -16.47 -7.83 6.25
CA VAL A 245 -16.19 -8.70 7.39
C VAL A 245 -16.02 -7.85 8.63
N ALA A 246 -16.95 -8.00 9.59
CA ALA A 246 -17.00 -7.18 10.81
C ALA A 246 -15.67 -7.15 11.59
N ASP A 247 -14.98 -8.29 11.69
CA ASP A 247 -13.74 -8.40 12.45
C ASP A 247 -12.47 -7.99 11.66
N ALA A 248 -12.59 -7.71 10.36
CA ALA A 248 -11.41 -7.45 9.54
C ALA A 248 -10.73 -6.12 9.88
N LEU A 249 -11.47 -5.08 10.29
CA LEU A 249 -10.86 -3.83 10.74
C LEU A 249 -10.02 -4.00 12.01
N LYS A 250 -10.45 -4.87 12.93
CA LYS A 250 -9.67 -5.20 14.13
C LYS A 250 -8.37 -5.92 13.77
N LEU A 251 -8.45 -6.93 12.88
CA LEU A 251 -7.27 -7.61 12.37
C LEU A 251 -6.32 -6.67 11.62
N SER A 252 -6.88 -5.72 10.86
CA SER A 252 -6.11 -4.68 10.18
C SER A 252 -5.35 -3.82 11.18
N GLU A 253 -6.01 -3.36 12.24
CA GLU A 253 -5.38 -2.56 13.30
C GLU A 253 -4.21 -3.30 13.96
N GLU A 254 -4.44 -4.55 14.39
CA GLU A 254 -3.42 -5.40 15.01
C GLU A 254 -2.23 -5.63 14.06
N THR A 255 -2.51 -5.83 12.78
CA THR A 255 -1.46 -6.03 11.76
C THR A 255 -0.68 -4.76 11.48
N TYR A 256 -1.32 -3.58 11.45
CA TYR A 256 -0.61 -2.30 11.35
C TYR A 256 0.23 -2.00 12.59
N ARG A 257 -0.22 -2.39 13.79
CA ARG A 257 0.61 -2.30 15.01
C ARG A 257 1.85 -3.18 14.90
N ARG A 258 1.71 -4.40 14.35
CA ARG A 258 2.86 -5.26 14.05
C ARG A 258 3.79 -4.63 13.01
N ALA A 259 3.26 -3.99 11.98
CA ALA A 259 4.08 -3.26 11.00
C ALA A 259 4.82 -2.08 11.66
N LEU A 260 4.19 -1.39 12.62
CA LEU A 260 4.79 -0.32 13.40
C LEU A 260 5.92 -0.82 14.33
N GLU A 261 5.82 -2.03 14.89
CA GLU A 261 6.93 -2.64 15.63
C GLU A 261 8.17 -2.85 14.74
N LEU A 262 7.96 -3.15 13.46
CA LEU A 262 9.03 -3.36 12.48
C LEU A 262 9.60 -2.03 11.93
N GLU A 263 8.75 -1.01 11.76
CA GLU A 263 9.15 0.34 11.33
C GLU A 263 8.57 1.43 12.27
N PRO A 264 9.13 1.63 13.48
CA PRO A 264 8.56 2.55 14.48
C PRO A 264 8.50 4.03 14.08
N ASN A 265 9.28 4.40 13.07
CA ASN A 265 9.36 5.77 12.57
C ASN A 265 8.49 6.00 11.34
N ASN A 266 7.70 5.02 10.88
CA ASN A 266 6.83 5.18 9.72
C ASN A 266 5.52 5.90 10.12
N PRO A 267 5.33 7.19 9.77
CA PRO A 267 4.14 7.96 10.12
C PRO A 267 2.85 7.41 9.48
N ASN A 268 2.93 6.67 8.37
CA ASN A 268 1.74 6.14 7.69
C ASN A 268 0.98 5.14 8.58
N PHE A 269 1.68 4.31 9.36
CA PHE A 269 1.02 3.31 10.19
C PHE A 269 0.20 3.93 11.32
N TYR A 270 0.68 5.02 11.90
CA TYR A 270 -0.11 5.81 12.84
C TYR A 270 -1.37 6.38 12.18
N VAL A 271 -1.26 6.94 10.96
CA VAL A 271 -2.43 7.40 10.20
C VAL A 271 -3.41 6.25 9.93
N LYS A 272 -2.93 5.08 9.52
CA LYS A 272 -3.78 3.93 9.21
C LYS A 272 -4.54 3.42 10.43
N ILE A 273 -3.87 3.28 11.57
CA ILE A 273 -4.52 2.89 12.83
C ILE A 273 -5.54 3.98 13.23
N GLY A 274 -5.19 5.26 13.12
CA GLY A 274 -6.11 6.37 13.44
C GLY A 274 -7.34 6.41 12.52
N GLN A 275 -7.19 6.13 11.23
CA GLN A 275 -8.30 6.02 10.29
C GLN A 275 -9.25 4.87 10.66
N ILE A 276 -8.71 3.74 11.09
CA ILE A 276 -9.53 2.62 11.61
C ILE A 276 -10.30 3.06 12.85
N LYS A 277 -9.68 3.81 13.78
CA LYS A 277 -10.37 4.38 14.94
C LYS A 277 -11.49 5.36 14.55
N MET A 278 -11.25 6.23 13.57
CA MET A 278 -12.28 7.12 13.03
C MET A 278 -13.45 6.34 12.40
N SER A 279 -13.16 5.27 11.66
CA SER A 279 -14.18 4.40 11.09
C SER A 279 -15.01 3.69 12.17
N GLN A 280 -14.35 3.21 13.25
CA GLN A 280 -15.04 2.63 14.40
C GLN A 280 -15.94 3.66 15.08
N ALA A 281 -15.44 4.89 15.30
CA ALA A 281 -16.24 5.97 15.88
C ALA A 281 -17.49 6.30 15.04
N ALA A 282 -17.34 6.36 13.71
CA ALA A 282 -18.46 6.58 12.80
C ALA A 282 -19.51 5.46 12.88
N SER A 283 -19.08 4.20 13.00
CA SER A 283 -19.99 3.05 13.13
C SER A 283 -20.80 3.07 14.44
N VAL A 284 -20.20 3.55 15.53
CA VAL A 284 -20.89 3.74 16.82
C VAL A 284 -21.97 4.82 16.70
N GLY A 285 -21.66 5.94 16.02
CA GLY A 285 -22.59 7.06 15.84
C GLY A 285 -23.76 6.78 14.89
N ALA A 286 -23.60 5.89 13.91
CA ALA A 286 -24.63 5.54 12.94
C ALA A 286 -25.75 4.63 13.49
N SER A 287 -25.59 4.07 14.69
CA SER A 287 -26.60 3.23 15.32
C SER A 287 -27.73 4.08 15.90
N SER A 288 -28.94 3.98 15.32
CA SER A 288 -30.14 4.81 15.60
C SER A 288 -30.69 4.76 17.04
N GLU A 289 -30.07 4.01 17.94
CA GLU A 289 -30.37 3.99 19.37
C GLU A 289 -29.07 4.16 20.17
N GLY A 290 -28.80 5.36 20.69
CA GLY A 290 -27.58 5.63 21.45
C GLY A 290 -27.81 6.61 22.60
N GLY A 291 -27.71 6.10 23.84
CA GLY A 291 -27.62 6.93 25.04
C GLY A 291 -26.20 7.49 25.25
N ALA A 292 -26.00 8.23 26.35
CA ALA A 292 -24.74 8.91 26.70
C ALA A 292 -23.48 8.01 26.63
N ASP A 293 -23.62 6.70 26.85
CA ASP A 293 -22.50 5.75 26.80
C ASP A 293 -21.91 5.57 25.39
N LYS A 294 -22.74 5.62 24.33
CA LYS A 294 -22.24 5.52 22.94
C LYS A 294 -21.58 6.80 22.47
N GLU A 295 -22.11 7.96 22.87
CA GLU A 295 -21.49 9.26 22.59
C GLU A 295 -20.11 9.36 23.26
N ASN A 296 -19.99 8.90 24.51
CA ASN A 296 -18.71 8.82 25.21
C ASN A 296 -17.72 7.89 24.51
N GLU A 297 -18.18 6.73 24.01
CA GLU A 297 -17.35 5.79 23.26
C GLU A 297 -16.89 6.36 21.92
N GLN A 298 -17.80 6.99 21.18
CA GLN A 298 -17.46 7.68 19.93
C GLN A 298 -16.39 8.74 20.18
N LYS A 299 -16.59 9.60 21.19
CA LYS A 299 -15.62 10.63 21.55
C LYS A 299 -14.27 10.03 21.94
N ARG A 300 -14.26 8.94 22.73
CA ARG A 300 -13.03 8.24 23.11
C ARG A 300 -12.26 7.74 21.89
N LEU A 301 -12.94 7.12 20.92
CA LEU A 301 -12.33 6.62 19.69
C LEU A 301 -11.75 7.75 18.82
N VAL A 302 -12.44 8.89 18.74
CA VAL A 302 -11.93 10.07 18.02
C VAL A 302 -10.71 10.67 18.73
N GLU A 303 -10.69 10.72 20.06
CA GLU A 303 -9.51 11.17 20.83
C GLU A 303 -8.32 10.22 20.67
N GLU A 304 -8.55 8.89 20.64
CA GLU A 304 -7.50 7.92 20.32
C GLU A 304 -6.95 8.13 18.89
N ALA A 305 -7.83 8.39 17.92
CA ALA A 305 -7.42 8.70 16.54
C ALA A 305 -6.58 9.98 16.48
N LYS A 306 -7.01 11.05 17.17
CA LYS A 306 -6.29 12.31 17.29
C LYS A 306 -4.87 12.10 17.81
N GLY A 307 -4.70 11.37 18.92
CA GLY A 307 -3.37 11.06 19.47
C GLY A 307 -2.48 10.27 18.52
N LEU A 308 -3.05 9.36 17.72
CA LEU A 308 -2.33 8.65 16.67
C LEU A 308 -1.88 9.59 15.54
N PHE A 309 -2.72 10.53 15.12
CA PHE A 309 -2.35 11.51 14.09
C PHE A 309 -1.28 12.49 14.59
N GLU A 310 -1.33 12.89 15.86
CA GLU A 310 -0.26 13.66 16.52
C GLU A 310 1.06 12.89 16.54
N GLU A 311 1.03 11.60 16.88
CA GLU A 311 2.24 10.74 16.80
C GLU A 311 2.76 10.60 15.37
N SER A 312 1.88 10.51 14.37
CA SER A 312 2.28 10.53 12.96
C SER A 312 3.07 11.79 12.61
N ILE A 313 2.57 12.96 13.03
CA ILE A 313 3.24 14.25 12.84
C ILE A 313 4.52 14.32 13.68
N SER A 314 4.56 13.73 14.87
CA SER A 314 5.77 13.65 15.71
C SER A 314 6.90 12.87 15.03
N LYS A 315 6.57 11.79 14.30
CA LYS A 315 7.55 11.05 13.49
C LYS A 315 7.98 11.83 12.26
N LYS A 316 7.09 12.67 11.72
CA LYS A 316 7.36 13.46 10.52
C LYS A 316 6.49 14.71 10.45
N GLU A 317 7.08 15.85 10.81
CA GLU A 317 6.38 17.13 10.85
C GLU A 317 5.85 17.56 9.47
N ASN A 318 6.59 17.31 8.38
CA ASN A 318 6.17 17.66 7.02
C ASN A 318 5.34 16.56 6.33
N PHE A 319 4.41 15.94 7.06
CA PHE A 319 3.58 14.86 6.56
C PHE A 319 2.11 15.30 6.40
N ALA A 320 1.77 15.70 5.17
CA ALA A 320 0.43 16.22 4.85
C ALA A 320 -0.72 15.29 5.25
N PRO A 321 -0.66 13.95 5.03
CA PRO A 321 -1.71 13.05 5.50
C PRO A 321 -1.89 13.05 7.02
N GLY A 322 -0.82 13.22 7.81
CA GLY A 322 -0.92 13.32 9.27
C GLY A 322 -1.71 14.56 9.69
N HIS A 323 -1.35 15.73 9.16
CA HIS A 323 -2.07 16.98 9.40
C HIS A 323 -3.52 16.94 8.91
N PHE A 324 -3.77 16.37 7.74
CA PHE A 324 -5.11 16.22 7.18
C PHE A 324 -6.02 15.40 8.10
N ASN A 325 -5.58 14.21 8.50
CA ASN A 325 -6.40 13.34 9.34
C ASN A 325 -6.53 13.90 10.77
N LEU A 326 -5.51 14.58 11.30
CA LEU A 326 -5.62 15.30 12.57
C LEU A 326 -6.73 16.36 12.51
N ALA A 327 -6.76 17.16 11.44
CA ALA A 327 -7.81 18.17 11.24
C ALA A 327 -9.21 17.56 11.16
N LEU A 328 -9.37 16.39 10.52
CA LEU A 328 -10.67 15.68 10.49
C LEU A 328 -11.12 15.23 11.89
N ALA A 329 -10.20 14.69 12.70
CA ALA A 329 -10.50 14.28 14.08
C ALA A 329 -10.85 15.49 14.96
N GLN A 330 -10.08 16.58 14.86
CA GLN A 330 -10.33 17.84 15.57
C GLN A 330 -11.69 18.44 15.21
N ASN A 331 -12.03 18.47 13.91
CA ASN A 331 -13.35 18.92 13.46
C ASN A 331 -14.48 18.05 14.03
N SER A 332 -14.30 16.73 14.09
CA SER A 332 -15.28 15.82 14.71
C SER A 332 -15.42 16.02 16.23
N LEU A 333 -14.44 16.64 16.90
CA LEU A 333 -14.50 17.02 18.31
C LEU A 333 -15.02 18.45 18.52
N GLY A 334 -15.31 19.18 17.45
CA GLY A 334 -15.71 20.60 17.48
C GLY A 334 -14.54 21.58 17.62
N GLU A 335 -13.30 21.10 17.57
CA GLU A 335 -12.05 21.88 17.64
C GLU A 335 -11.75 22.53 16.27
N THR A 336 -12.64 23.43 15.84
CA THR A 336 -12.65 23.96 14.46
C THR A 336 -11.43 24.82 14.14
N ASP A 337 -10.94 25.61 15.11
CA ASP A 337 -9.79 26.49 14.90
C ASP A 337 -8.50 25.69 14.69
N GLU A 338 -8.28 24.66 15.50
CA GLU A 338 -7.15 23.76 15.39
C GLU A 338 -7.24 22.91 14.11
N ALA A 339 -8.46 22.49 13.74
CA ALA A 339 -8.70 21.79 12.48
C ALA A 339 -8.31 22.64 11.27
N ILE A 340 -8.66 23.93 11.26
CA ILE A 340 -8.26 24.87 10.19
C ILE A 340 -6.74 25.02 10.14
N GLU A 341 -6.06 25.13 11.28
CA GLU A 341 -4.60 25.23 11.32
C GLU A 341 -3.94 24.01 10.68
N ASN A 342 -4.34 22.79 11.09
CA ASN A 342 -3.78 21.56 10.56
C ASN A 342 -4.16 21.32 9.10
N MET A 343 -5.40 21.60 8.69
CA MET A 343 -5.80 21.49 7.29
C MET A 343 -5.04 22.50 6.41
N SER A 344 -4.79 23.71 6.91
CA SER A 344 -3.95 24.71 6.23
C SER A 344 -2.51 24.21 6.06
N LYS A 345 -1.94 23.55 7.09
CA LYS A 345 -0.62 22.89 6.97
C LYS A 345 -0.64 21.78 5.92
N ALA A 346 -1.64 20.90 5.93
CA ALA A 346 -1.78 19.84 4.93
C ALA A 346 -1.85 20.39 3.49
N PHE A 347 -2.69 21.41 3.28
CA PHE A 347 -2.79 22.11 1.99
C PHE A 347 -1.49 22.84 1.60
N SER A 348 -0.76 23.43 2.56
CA SER A 348 0.51 24.10 2.28
C SER A 348 1.61 23.12 1.85
N LEU A 349 1.59 21.90 2.40
CA LEU A 349 2.55 20.83 2.10
C LEU A 349 2.25 20.16 0.75
N ASP A 350 0.99 20.16 0.31
CA ASP A 350 0.56 19.72 -1.01
C ASP A 350 -0.59 20.58 -1.56
N ARG A 351 -0.21 21.66 -2.23
CA ARG A 351 -1.15 22.62 -2.85
C ARG A 351 -1.89 22.06 -4.05
N SER A 352 -1.46 20.91 -4.59
CA SER A 352 -2.12 20.28 -5.73
C SER A 352 -3.30 19.38 -5.31
N SER A 353 -3.40 19.07 -4.02
CA SER A 353 -4.49 18.25 -3.48
C SER A 353 -5.79 19.03 -3.41
N ILE A 354 -6.69 18.76 -4.37
CA ILE A 354 -8.07 19.26 -4.37
C ILE A 354 -8.79 18.86 -3.08
N ASN A 355 -8.53 17.65 -2.57
CA ASN A 355 -9.16 17.15 -1.35
C ASN A 355 -8.80 18.02 -0.12
N TYR A 356 -7.55 18.46 0.00
CA TYR A 356 -7.14 19.35 1.10
C TYR A 356 -7.74 20.75 0.94
N ALA A 357 -7.75 21.29 -0.28
CA ALA A 357 -8.39 22.58 -0.57
C ALA A 357 -9.90 22.57 -0.24
N PHE A 358 -10.60 21.51 -0.66
CA PHE A 358 -12.03 21.36 -0.45
C PHE A 358 -12.38 21.29 1.04
N ASN A 359 -11.68 20.44 1.81
CA ASN A 359 -11.93 20.33 3.25
C ASN A 359 -11.54 21.60 4.00
N LEU A 360 -10.48 22.31 3.58
CA LEU A 360 -10.14 23.61 4.15
C LEU A 360 -11.25 24.65 3.90
N GLY A 361 -11.80 24.69 2.68
CA GLY A 361 -12.93 25.56 2.34
C GLY A 361 -14.16 25.25 3.20
N ARG A 362 -14.49 23.96 3.40
CA ARG A 362 -15.58 23.55 4.29
C ARG A 362 -15.37 23.93 5.75
N LEU A 363 -14.14 23.83 6.26
CA LEU A 363 -13.83 24.26 7.62
C LEU A 363 -13.96 25.77 7.80
N TYR A 364 -13.51 26.56 6.81
CA TYR A 364 -13.71 28.01 6.79
C TYR A 364 -15.20 28.37 6.74
N GLN A 365 -15.97 27.75 5.85
CA GLN A 365 -17.43 27.91 5.77
C GLN A 365 -18.10 27.59 7.11
N ALA A 366 -17.73 26.49 7.76
CA ALA A 366 -18.30 26.10 9.05
C ALA A 366 -17.99 27.10 10.19
N ARG A 367 -16.83 27.78 10.17
CA ARG A 367 -16.48 28.81 11.15
C ARG A 367 -17.16 30.16 10.85
N GLY A 368 -17.39 30.47 9.58
CA GLY A 368 -18.40 31.44 9.12
C GLY A 368 -18.12 32.93 9.34
N ASN A 369 -16.90 33.34 9.71
CA ASN A 369 -16.56 34.77 9.76
C ASN A 369 -16.28 35.34 8.34
N ASP A 370 -16.36 36.66 8.19
CA ASP A 370 -16.27 37.31 6.85
C ASP A 370 -14.98 36.99 6.09
N ASP A 371 -13.84 36.93 6.78
CA ASP A 371 -12.52 36.61 6.20
C ASP A 371 -12.43 35.13 5.77
N ASP A 372 -13.04 34.23 6.53
CA ASP A 372 -13.12 32.81 6.19
C ASP A 372 -14.06 32.55 5.02
N ASN A 373 -15.17 33.27 4.93
CA ASN A 373 -16.09 33.16 3.81
C ASN A 373 -15.40 33.54 2.49
N GLU A 374 -14.59 34.62 2.50
CA GLU A 374 -13.79 35.00 1.33
C GLU A 374 -12.75 33.91 0.97
N LYS A 375 -12.06 33.34 1.97
CA LYS A 375 -11.09 32.25 1.75
C LYS A 375 -11.73 30.98 1.20
N ALA A 376 -12.88 30.59 1.75
CA ALA A 376 -13.66 29.44 1.29
C ALA A 376 -14.11 29.63 -0.17
N GLU A 377 -14.64 30.82 -0.51
CA GLU A 377 -15.06 31.14 -1.87
C GLU A 377 -13.88 31.02 -2.85
N ILE A 378 -12.72 31.58 -2.50
CA ILE A 378 -11.49 31.47 -3.31
C ILE A 378 -11.12 30.00 -3.54
N LEU A 379 -11.07 29.19 -2.47
CA LEU A 379 -10.69 27.77 -2.56
C LEU A 379 -11.67 26.98 -3.44
N PHE A 380 -12.98 27.14 -3.26
CA PHE A 380 -13.96 26.46 -4.09
C PHE A 380 -13.86 26.89 -5.56
N ARG A 381 -13.72 28.19 -5.84
CA ARG A 381 -13.54 28.67 -7.21
C ARG A 381 -12.23 28.18 -7.83
N GLU A 382 -11.16 27.99 -7.05
CA GLU A 382 -9.91 27.39 -7.55
C GLU A 382 -10.08 25.92 -7.93
N ILE A 383 -10.81 25.14 -7.13
CA ILE A 383 -11.15 23.75 -7.47
C ILE A 383 -11.95 23.71 -8.78
N LEU A 384 -12.94 24.59 -8.91
CA LEU A 384 -13.79 24.68 -10.12
C LEU A 384 -13.06 25.19 -11.37
N LYS A 385 -11.87 25.81 -11.22
CA LYS A 385 -11.00 26.09 -12.39
C LYS A 385 -10.33 24.83 -12.94
N VAL A 386 -10.15 23.81 -12.10
CA VAL A 386 -9.53 22.53 -12.49
C VAL A 386 -10.57 21.57 -13.03
N ASN A 387 -11.71 21.47 -12.35
CA ASN A 387 -12.88 20.69 -12.78
C ASN A 387 -14.14 21.51 -12.51
N ASP A 388 -14.70 22.10 -13.56
CA ASP A 388 -15.90 22.94 -13.47
C ASP A 388 -17.19 22.14 -13.35
N GLU A 389 -17.13 20.81 -13.44
CA GLU A 389 -18.26 19.87 -13.30
C GLU A 389 -18.22 19.13 -11.94
N GLU A 390 -17.37 19.53 -10.99
CA GLU A 390 -17.33 18.89 -9.67
C GLU A 390 -18.53 19.32 -8.81
N ILE A 391 -19.58 18.49 -8.82
CA ILE A 391 -20.89 18.77 -8.22
C ILE A 391 -20.79 19.14 -6.74
N ASN A 392 -19.96 18.46 -5.95
CA ASN A 392 -19.88 18.74 -4.51
C ASN A 392 -19.36 20.15 -4.23
N THR A 393 -18.37 20.61 -4.98
CA THR A 393 -17.78 21.94 -4.85
C THR A 393 -18.74 23.02 -5.32
N ILE A 394 -19.44 22.79 -6.44
CA ILE A 394 -20.51 23.70 -6.91
C ILE A 394 -21.58 23.85 -5.82
N PHE A 395 -22.01 22.74 -5.24
CA PHE A 395 -23.02 22.73 -4.19
C PHE A 395 -22.56 23.46 -2.91
N ASN A 396 -21.35 23.19 -2.43
CA ASN A 396 -20.79 23.87 -1.25
C ASN A 396 -20.55 25.37 -1.50
N LEU A 397 -20.18 25.75 -2.73
CA LEU A 397 -20.09 27.16 -3.13
C LEU A 397 -21.48 27.82 -3.12
N GLY A 398 -22.52 27.16 -3.62
CA GLY A 398 -23.90 27.65 -3.55
C GLY A 398 -24.36 27.89 -2.11
N LEU A 399 -24.09 26.94 -1.20
CA LEU A 399 -24.38 27.07 0.23
C LEU A 399 -23.64 28.25 0.86
N LEU A 400 -22.36 28.42 0.54
CA LEU A 400 -21.55 29.52 1.04
C LEU A 400 -22.08 30.88 0.56
N LEU A 401 -22.41 30.99 -0.73
CA LEU A 401 -22.96 32.20 -1.35
C LEU A 401 -24.32 32.57 -0.75
N GLU A 402 -25.16 31.57 -0.46
CA GLU A 402 -26.43 31.76 0.24
C GLU A 402 -26.21 32.32 1.65
N GLU A 403 -25.26 31.74 2.40
CA GLU A 403 -24.95 32.12 3.77
C GLU A 403 -24.46 33.57 3.88
N ILE A 404 -23.65 34.03 2.91
CA ILE A 404 -23.19 35.43 2.84
C ILE A 404 -24.17 36.38 2.12
N GLY A 405 -25.36 35.90 1.75
CA GLY A 405 -26.44 36.71 1.19
C GLY A 405 -26.33 37.05 -0.29
N LYS A 406 -25.39 36.44 -1.04
CA LYS A 406 -25.24 36.56 -2.50
C LYS A 406 -26.24 35.65 -3.22
N ARG A 407 -27.54 35.94 -3.05
CA ARG A 407 -28.66 35.07 -3.49
C ARG A 407 -28.63 34.72 -4.99
N ASP A 408 -28.39 35.71 -5.86
CA ASP A 408 -28.39 35.49 -7.30
C ASP A 408 -27.26 34.54 -7.74
N GLU A 409 -26.09 34.66 -7.13
CA GLU A 409 -24.96 33.76 -7.38
C GLU A 409 -25.21 32.36 -6.80
N ALA A 410 -25.80 32.26 -5.60
CA ALA A 410 -26.17 30.97 -5.01
C ALA A 410 -27.15 30.18 -5.90
N ILE A 411 -28.18 30.86 -6.42
CA ILE A 411 -29.14 30.25 -7.36
C ILE A 411 -28.44 29.79 -8.64
N ALA A 412 -27.49 30.56 -9.16
CA ALA A 412 -26.74 30.18 -10.36
C ALA A 412 -25.92 28.91 -10.13
N GLU A 413 -25.22 28.78 -9.00
CA GLU A 413 -24.46 27.58 -8.67
C GLU A 413 -25.38 26.37 -8.41
N TYR A 414 -26.52 26.54 -7.71
CA TYR A 414 -27.48 25.45 -7.53
C TYR A 414 -28.07 24.97 -8.86
N LYS A 415 -28.39 25.88 -9.79
CA LYS A 415 -28.83 25.50 -11.15
C LYS A 415 -27.75 24.72 -11.89
N LYS A 416 -26.49 25.14 -11.77
CA LYS A 416 -25.36 24.42 -12.36
C LYS A 416 -25.21 23.01 -11.77
N ALA A 417 -25.36 22.85 -10.46
CA ALA A 417 -25.35 21.54 -9.82
C ALA A 417 -26.52 20.66 -10.32
N LEU A 418 -27.72 21.23 -10.44
CA LEU A 418 -28.92 20.55 -10.96
C LEU A 418 -28.72 20.04 -12.39
N ASP A 419 -28.11 20.85 -13.27
CA ASP A 419 -27.84 20.48 -14.68
C ASP A 419 -26.83 19.32 -14.82
N LEU A 420 -25.99 19.11 -13.82
CA LEU A 420 -24.97 18.04 -13.81
C LEU A 420 -25.44 16.75 -13.14
N ILE A 421 -26.53 16.80 -12.38
CA ILE A 421 -27.08 15.61 -11.71
C ILE A 421 -27.82 14.74 -12.74
N PRO A 422 -27.50 13.44 -12.84
CA PRO A 422 -28.21 12.51 -13.72
C PRO A 422 -29.72 12.51 -13.53
N ASP A 423 -30.47 12.36 -14.63
CA ASP A 423 -31.94 12.40 -14.61
C ASP A 423 -32.57 11.26 -13.80
N ASP A 424 -31.85 10.15 -13.56
CA ASP A 424 -32.30 9.04 -12.73
C ASP A 424 -32.19 9.31 -11.21
N GLN A 425 -31.63 10.45 -10.80
CA GLN A 425 -31.54 10.89 -9.40
C GLN A 425 -32.64 11.91 -9.04
N GLU A 426 -33.90 11.57 -9.33
CA GLU A 426 -35.06 12.46 -9.16
C GLU A 426 -35.13 13.12 -7.77
N GLU A 427 -34.94 12.34 -6.69
CA GLU A 427 -34.96 12.86 -5.32
C GLU A 427 -33.88 13.94 -5.06
N THR A 428 -32.68 13.75 -5.62
CA THR A 428 -31.58 14.72 -5.43
C THR A 428 -31.87 16.01 -6.21
N ARG A 429 -32.46 15.88 -7.40
CA ARG A 429 -32.87 17.01 -8.23
C ARG A 429 -33.97 17.82 -7.55
N GLU A 430 -35.01 17.16 -7.05
CA GLU A 430 -36.11 17.81 -6.32
C GLU A 430 -35.62 18.59 -5.09
N ARG A 431 -34.66 18.03 -4.34
CA ARG A 431 -34.04 18.72 -3.19
C ARG A 431 -33.36 20.01 -3.62
N ILE A 432 -32.59 20.00 -4.71
CA ILE A 432 -31.91 21.21 -5.22
C ILE A 432 -32.91 22.22 -5.78
N GLU A 433 -33.96 21.77 -6.47
CA GLU A 433 -35.03 22.65 -6.94
C GLU A 433 -35.75 23.35 -5.77
N LYS A 434 -35.99 22.61 -4.68
CA LYS A 434 -36.53 23.18 -3.45
C LYS A 434 -35.58 24.21 -2.84
N MET A 435 -34.28 23.91 -2.84
CA MET A 435 -33.26 24.86 -2.38
C MET A 435 -33.24 26.15 -3.19
N ILE A 436 -33.34 26.07 -4.52
CA ILE A 436 -33.44 27.23 -5.41
C ILE A 436 -34.70 28.05 -5.08
N SER A 437 -35.85 27.39 -4.99
CA SER A 437 -37.13 28.03 -4.66
C SER A 437 -37.10 28.74 -3.30
N ASN A 438 -36.44 28.14 -2.30
CA ASN A 438 -36.27 28.77 -0.98
C ASN A 438 -35.47 30.07 -1.09
N VAL A 439 -34.31 30.04 -1.76
CA VAL A 439 -33.48 31.24 -1.94
C VAL A 439 -34.22 32.33 -2.73
N GLU A 440 -34.96 31.97 -3.78
CA GLU A 440 -35.80 32.91 -4.56
C GLU A 440 -36.87 33.58 -3.69
N ARG A 441 -37.45 32.85 -2.73
CA ARG A 441 -38.44 33.36 -1.76
C ARG A 441 -37.80 34.06 -0.56
N GLY A 442 -36.47 34.11 -0.48
CA GLY A 442 -35.73 34.67 0.66
C GLY A 442 -35.79 33.81 1.93
N ILE A 443 -36.12 32.53 1.79
CA ILE A 443 -36.12 31.52 2.85
C ILE A 443 -34.73 30.87 2.87
N LYS A 444 -34.08 30.81 4.03
CA LYS A 444 -32.78 30.13 4.19
C LYS A 444 -32.99 28.62 4.14
N ASN A 445 -32.15 27.90 3.41
CA ASN A 445 -32.15 26.45 3.37
C ASN A 445 -31.70 25.87 4.71
N THR A 446 -32.50 24.93 5.23
CA THR A 446 -32.18 24.11 6.39
C THR A 446 -32.52 22.65 6.08
N PRO A 447 -31.93 21.67 6.79
CA PRO A 447 -32.27 20.28 6.57
C PRO A 447 -33.78 20.01 6.63
N GLU A 448 -34.50 20.68 7.55
CA GLU A 448 -35.94 20.47 7.74
C GLU A 448 -36.76 20.98 6.54
N ASN A 449 -36.44 22.17 6.01
CA ASN A 449 -37.23 22.78 4.95
C ASN A 449 -36.82 22.35 3.54
N VAL A 450 -35.69 21.66 3.39
CA VAL A 450 -35.26 21.03 2.12
C VAL A 450 -35.76 19.59 2.01
N ILE A 451 -35.94 18.88 3.14
CA ILE A 451 -36.26 17.44 3.16
C ILE A 451 -37.76 17.13 3.29
N GLU A 452 -38.62 18.11 3.60
CA GLU A 452 -40.05 17.91 3.93
C GLU A 452 -40.79 16.86 3.05
N SER A 453 -40.93 15.68 3.68
CA SER A 453 -41.78 14.49 3.51
C SER A 453 -42.74 14.42 2.31
N SER A 454 -42.57 13.35 1.52
CA SER A 454 -43.55 12.77 0.60
C SER A 454 -44.81 12.17 1.27
N GLU A 455 -45.22 12.68 2.43
CA GLU A 455 -46.45 12.28 3.13
C GLU A 455 -47.23 13.54 3.53
N GLU A 456 -47.97 14.12 2.59
CA GLU A 456 -49.23 14.82 2.89
C GLU A 456 -49.98 15.16 1.59
N GLN A 457 -50.65 14.15 1.02
CA GLN A 457 -51.83 14.37 0.20
C GLN A 457 -52.73 13.13 0.20
N PHE A 458 -53.40 12.89 1.33
CA PHE A 458 -54.65 12.16 1.33
C PHE A 458 -55.76 13.07 1.90
N PRO A 459 -56.85 13.32 1.16
CA PRO A 459 -58.01 14.02 1.69
C PRO A 459 -58.59 13.23 2.86
N GLN A 460 -58.91 13.94 3.95
CA GLN A 460 -59.73 13.40 5.02
C GLN A 460 -61.11 13.01 4.47
N GLU A 461 -61.41 11.71 4.44
CA GLU A 461 -62.78 11.21 4.43
C GLU A 461 -63.08 10.47 5.74
N SER A 462 -64.32 10.64 6.15
CA SER A 462 -64.91 10.47 7.48
C SER A 462 -64.90 9.03 8.01
N LEU A 463 -64.75 8.99 9.34
CA LEU A 463 -65.04 7.88 10.26
C LEU A 463 -66.32 7.09 9.89
N GLU A 464 -66.18 5.78 9.72
CA GLU A 464 -67.18 4.79 10.15
C GLU A 464 -66.48 3.71 10.98
N GLU A 465 -66.96 3.56 12.22
CA GLU A 465 -66.61 2.48 13.15
C GLU A 465 -67.12 1.15 12.58
N GLU A 466 -66.28 0.11 12.49
CA GLU A 466 -66.78 -1.27 12.56
C GLU A 466 -65.72 -2.26 13.08
N GLU A 467 -66.05 -2.77 14.28
CA GLU A 467 -65.85 -4.09 14.87
C GLU A 467 -64.48 -4.82 14.88
N GLN A 468 -64.12 -5.17 16.12
CA GLN A 468 -63.18 -6.19 16.56
C GLN A 468 -63.38 -7.54 15.85
N VAL A 469 -62.33 -8.07 15.23
CA VAL A 469 -62.08 -9.52 15.16
C VAL A 469 -60.56 -9.78 15.17
N SER A 470 -60.03 -10.43 16.21
CA SER A 470 -58.77 -11.19 16.10
C SER A 470 -59.08 -12.54 15.44
N PRO A 471 -58.14 -13.14 14.67
CA PRO A 471 -57.27 -14.12 15.33
C PRO A 471 -55.89 -14.39 14.68
N THR A 472 -55.09 -15.12 15.47
CA THR A 472 -54.10 -16.17 15.14
C THR A 472 -52.69 -15.85 14.66
N GLU A 473 -51.77 -16.19 15.54
CA GLU A 473 -50.41 -16.72 15.33
C GLU A 473 -50.31 -17.61 14.09
N ASP A 474 -49.38 -17.29 13.17
CA ASP A 474 -48.37 -18.22 12.67
C ASP A 474 -47.37 -17.48 11.74
N GLU A 475 -46.16 -18.03 11.66
CA GLU A 475 -45.00 -17.62 10.85
C GLU A 475 -44.05 -16.54 11.43
N LEU A 476 -43.41 -16.90 12.55
CA LEU A 476 -42.03 -16.49 12.83
C LEU A 476 -41.06 -17.32 11.98
N ILE A 477 -40.42 -16.70 10.98
CA ILE A 477 -39.21 -17.26 10.34
C ILE A 477 -38.02 -16.42 10.79
N SER A 478 -37.20 -17.02 11.65
CA SER A 478 -35.85 -16.56 12.01
C SER A 478 -34.84 -16.89 10.90
N PRO A 479 -33.89 -16.00 10.56
CA PRO A 479 -32.67 -16.40 9.90
C PRO A 479 -31.61 -16.76 10.96
N THR A 480 -31.34 -18.05 11.11
CA THR A 480 -30.13 -18.58 11.77
C THR A 480 -29.03 -18.82 10.74
N GLU A 481 -27.79 -18.65 11.20
CA GLU A 481 -26.49 -19.06 10.60
C GLU A 481 -25.76 -18.05 9.69
N SER A 482 -25.16 -17.04 10.32
CA SER A 482 -23.87 -16.49 9.86
C SER A 482 -22.74 -17.43 10.30
N GLY A 483 -22.07 -18.06 9.34
CA GLY A 483 -20.91 -18.91 9.60
C GLY A 483 -19.75 -18.11 10.21
N SER A 484 -19.38 -18.44 11.43
CA SER A 484 -18.18 -17.95 12.11
C SER A 484 -16.93 -18.62 11.52
N ILE A 485 -15.95 -17.82 11.08
CA ILE A 485 -14.60 -18.31 10.79
C ILE A 485 -13.83 -18.34 12.11
N GLU A 486 -14.02 -19.39 12.89
CA GLU A 486 -13.30 -19.61 14.15
C GLU A 486 -12.32 -20.80 14.08
N ASP A 487 -12.11 -21.43 12.92
CA ASP A 487 -11.33 -22.67 12.81
C ASP A 487 -10.07 -22.58 11.92
N LEU A 488 -9.18 -21.63 12.21
CA LEU A 488 -7.82 -21.60 11.61
C LEU A 488 -6.69 -21.49 12.64
N SER A 489 -6.90 -21.96 13.87
CA SER A 489 -5.85 -22.12 14.87
C SER A 489 -5.69 -23.58 15.32
N GLN A 490 -5.14 -24.42 14.45
CA GLN A 490 -4.56 -25.71 14.83
C GLN A 490 -3.17 -25.84 14.18
N PRO A 491 -2.12 -26.22 14.93
CA PRO A 491 -0.80 -26.43 14.38
C PRO A 491 -0.74 -27.79 13.66
N VAL A 492 -0.15 -27.84 12.47
CA VAL A 492 0.16 -29.10 11.80
C VAL A 492 1.60 -29.47 12.15
N GLU A 493 1.77 -30.68 12.73
CA GLU A 493 3.06 -31.37 12.96
C GLU A 493 3.89 -31.57 11.69
#